data_AF-X0U5X0-F1
#
_entry.id   AF-X0U5X0-F1
#
_cell.length_a   1.000
_cell.length_b   1.000
_cell.length_c   1.000
_cell.angle_alpha   90.00
_cell.angle_beta   90.00
_cell.angle_gamma   90.00
#
_symmetry.space_group_name_H-M   'P 1'
#
loop_
_entity.id
_entity.type
_entity.pdbx_description
1 polymer ?
#
loop_
_entity_poly.entity_id
_entity_poly.type
_entity_poly.pdbx_seq_one_letter_code
_entity_poly.pdbx_strand_id
1 'polypeptide(L)'
;MYKIGLIVNPIAGMGGRVGLKGTDGRKILQKAKSLGAISFSPKRASAALKPLSIIQDNLKLITCPGDMGENEAISCGFVPDIINGIKSKETTFADTQKAARILQDRGVDLLLFAGGDGTARDIYVAIGTTLPVIGIPTGVKIHSAVFASSPSRAGELSLLYLQKKVLKLREVEVMDIDEQAFRNGIVKARLFGYLKIPYERRCIQGRKLGSLPSEEIIQKAIAEDITEGMNNDFLYIIGPGTTTRAIMQRLGLSCTLLGIDAVYKKEVIGLDLSERELLKLVNKEKAKLIITPIGGQGYIFGRGNQQLSPQVIRKVKRENIIIIATYNKIVSLKGSPLLVDTGDLSLDRELSGYVQIVTNYHERTVYRVKF
;
A
#
# COMPACT_ATOMS: atom_id res chain seq x y z
N MET A 1 -29.66 11.66 -13.13
CA MET A 1 -28.60 12.69 -13.16
C MET A 1 -27.81 12.57 -11.86
N TYR A 2 -26.50 12.38 -11.95
CA TYR A 2 -25.60 12.26 -10.79
C TYR A 2 -25.39 13.63 -10.13
N LYS A 3 -25.20 13.68 -8.82
CA LYS A 3 -24.85 14.90 -8.09
C LYS A 3 -23.48 14.72 -7.43
N ILE A 4 -22.54 15.60 -7.73
CA ILE A 4 -21.21 15.59 -7.12
C ILE A 4 -20.96 16.90 -6.38
N GLY A 5 -20.44 16.80 -5.16
CA GLY A 5 -19.94 17.94 -4.41
C GLY A 5 -18.45 18.17 -4.69
N LEU A 6 -18.02 19.42 -4.78
CA LEU A 6 -16.61 19.79 -4.83
C LEU A 6 -16.29 20.81 -3.73
N ILE A 7 -15.20 20.58 -3.01
CA ILE A 7 -14.60 21.56 -2.10
C ILE A 7 -13.11 21.67 -2.38
N VAL A 8 -12.64 22.85 -2.75
CA VAL A 8 -11.19 23.13 -2.91
C VAL A 8 -10.71 23.92 -1.71
N ASN A 9 -9.67 23.44 -1.04
CA ASN A 9 -8.98 24.24 -0.03
C ASN A 9 -7.94 25.13 -0.73
N PRO A 10 -8.18 26.45 -0.85
CA PRO A 10 -7.36 27.33 -1.67
C PRO A 10 -5.94 27.52 -1.14
N ILE A 11 -5.70 27.25 0.15
CA ILE A 11 -4.39 27.43 0.79
C ILE A 11 -3.57 26.12 0.88
N ALA A 12 -4.18 24.97 0.55
CA ALA A 12 -3.48 23.70 0.67
C ALA A 12 -2.35 23.55 -0.35
N GLY A 13 -1.28 22.85 0.06
CA GLY A 13 -0.10 22.60 -0.77
C GLY A 13 0.93 23.74 -0.83
N MET A 14 0.66 24.92 -0.26
CA MET A 14 1.60 26.06 -0.29
C MET A 14 2.86 25.81 0.56
N GLY A 15 2.75 25.16 1.73
CA GLY A 15 3.86 25.05 2.69
C GLY A 15 5.03 24.18 2.20
N GLY A 16 4.75 23.13 1.42
CA GLY A 16 5.76 22.13 1.05
C GLY A 16 6.92 22.68 0.21
N ARG A 17 6.66 23.61 -0.72
CA ARG A 17 7.69 24.17 -1.62
C ARG A 17 8.61 25.19 -0.96
N VAL A 18 8.10 25.92 0.02
CA VAL A 18 8.87 26.92 0.78
C VAL A 18 9.54 26.31 2.02
N GLY A 19 9.66 24.98 2.06
CA GLY A 19 10.27 24.25 3.18
C GLY A 19 9.45 24.29 4.48
N LEU A 20 8.23 24.83 4.45
CA LEU A 20 7.35 24.87 5.61
C LEU A 20 6.65 23.52 5.82
N LYS A 21 6.49 23.17 7.09
CA LYS A 21 5.90 21.89 7.52
C LYS A 21 4.40 22.01 7.73
N GLY A 22 3.70 22.59 6.75
CA GLY A 22 2.27 22.92 6.81
C GLY A 22 2.01 24.40 6.48
N THR A 23 0.73 24.77 6.41
CA THR A 23 0.24 26.16 6.24
C THR A 23 -0.75 26.56 7.31
N ASP A 24 -0.87 25.77 8.37
CA ASP A 24 -1.89 25.95 9.39
C ASP A 24 -1.56 27.16 10.28
N GLY A 25 -2.51 28.09 10.36
CA GLY A 25 -2.39 29.33 11.13
C GLY A 25 -2.00 30.54 10.27
N ARG A 26 -2.62 31.69 10.58
CA ARG A 26 -2.53 32.94 9.81
C ARG A 26 -1.08 33.43 9.61
N LYS A 27 -0.24 33.30 10.64
CA LYS A 27 1.19 33.68 10.60
C LYS A 27 2.01 32.82 9.63
N ILE A 28 1.73 31.51 9.56
CA ILE A 28 2.47 30.57 8.69
C ILE A 28 2.02 30.74 7.23
N LEU A 29 0.72 30.95 7.02
CA LEU A 29 0.19 31.28 5.70
C LEU A 29 0.77 32.59 5.16
N GLN A 30 0.85 33.65 5.97
CA GLN A 30 1.50 34.91 5.58
C GLN A 30 2.98 34.71 5.24
N LYS A 31 3.71 33.92 6.05
CA LYS A 31 5.11 33.56 5.78
C LYS A 31 5.26 32.74 4.49
N ALA A 32 4.34 31.81 4.20
CA ALA A 32 4.37 31.05 2.96
C ALA A 32 4.16 31.96 1.75
N LYS A 33 3.20 32.90 1.83
CA LYS A 33 2.95 33.90 0.79
C LYS A 33 4.13 34.83 0.57
N SER A 34 4.77 35.33 1.64
CA SER A 34 5.96 36.19 1.52
C SER A 34 7.16 35.48 0.92
N LEU A 35 7.22 34.14 1.02
CA LEU A 35 8.23 33.29 0.39
C LEU A 35 7.86 32.87 -1.06
N GLY A 36 6.80 33.45 -1.64
CA GLY A 36 6.38 33.18 -3.01
C GLY A 36 5.65 31.85 -3.20
N ALA A 37 5.04 31.28 -2.15
CA ALA A 37 4.29 30.03 -2.28
C ALA A 37 3.06 30.20 -3.17
N ILE A 38 2.91 29.30 -4.16
CA ILE A 38 1.76 29.22 -5.07
C ILE A 38 0.89 28.03 -4.68
N SER A 39 -0.43 28.20 -4.71
CA SER A 39 -1.39 27.11 -4.42
C SER A 39 -1.35 26.05 -5.51
N PHE A 40 -1.40 24.77 -5.10
CA PHE A 40 -1.54 23.63 -6.00
C PHE A 40 -2.96 23.11 -6.11
N SER A 41 -3.82 23.45 -5.15
CA SER A 41 -5.19 22.94 -5.09
C SER A 41 -5.98 23.24 -6.36
N PRO A 42 -5.94 24.45 -6.96
CA PRO A 42 -6.68 24.75 -8.18
C PRO A 42 -6.36 23.79 -9.34
N LYS A 43 -5.07 23.73 -9.72
CA LYS A 43 -4.62 22.89 -10.85
C LYS A 43 -4.91 21.41 -10.62
N ARG A 44 -4.82 20.93 -9.38
CA ARG A 44 -5.08 19.54 -9.05
C ARG A 44 -6.58 19.23 -9.03
N ALA A 45 -7.41 20.13 -8.53
CA ALA A 45 -8.86 20.00 -8.64
C ALA A 45 -9.31 19.96 -10.11
N SER A 46 -8.82 20.87 -10.97
CA SER A 46 -9.09 20.82 -12.41
C SER A 46 -8.66 19.49 -13.04
N ALA A 47 -7.50 18.95 -12.66
CA ALA A 47 -7.03 17.65 -13.14
C ALA A 47 -7.93 16.48 -12.71
N ALA A 48 -8.56 16.57 -11.54
CA ALA A 48 -9.53 15.58 -11.07
C ALA A 48 -10.91 15.72 -11.73
N LEU A 49 -11.27 16.91 -12.19
CA LEU A 49 -12.53 17.13 -12.92
C LEU A 49 -12.46 16.66 -14.38
N LYS A 50 -11.29 16.68 -15.01
CA LYS A 50 -11.11 16.27 -16.41
C LYS A 50 -11.73 14.91 -16.76
N PRO A 51 -11.52 13.82 -16.01
CA PRO A 51 -12.14 12.53 -16.33
C PRO A 51 -13.68 12.54 -16.26
N LEU A 52 -14.28 13.47 -15.51
CA LEU A 52 -15.73 13.57 -15.35
C LEU A 52 -16.43 14.26 -16.53
N SER A 53 -15.68 14.92 -17.44
CA SER A 53 -16.27 15.55 -18.63
C SER A 53 -17.04 14.56 -19.51
N ILE A 54 -16.65 13.28 -19.48
CA ILE A 54 -17.30 12.18 -20.21
C ILE A 54 -18.78 12.03 -19.84
N ILE A 55 -19.17 12.43 -18.62
CA ILE A 55 -20.54 12.34 -18.12
C ILE A 55 -21.13 13.71 -17.78
N GLN A 56 -20.55 14.79 -18.31
CA GLN A 56 -20.89 16.17 -17.95
C GLN A 56 -22.39 16.46 -18.09
N ASP A 57 -23.02 16.04 -19.19
CA ASP A 57 -24.46 16.25 -19.44
C ASP A 57 -25.36 15.53 -18.44
N ASN A 58 -24.83 14.51 -17.76
CA ASN A 58 -25.54 13.71 -16.77
C ASN A 58 -25.09 14.01 -15.33
N LEU A 59 -24.27 15.04 -15.12
CA LEU A 59 -23.62 15.37 -13.84
C LEU A 59 -23.97 16.79 -13.39
N LYS A 60 -24.62 16.91 -12.23
CA LYS A 60 -24.78 18.17 -11.51
C LYS A 60 -23.61 18.36 -10.55
N LEU A 61 -22.75 19.33 -10.81
CA LEU A 61 -21.66 19.72 -9.91
C LEU A 61 -22.14 20.81 -8.97
N ILE A 62 -21.97 20.62 -7.66
CA ILE A 62 -22.30 21.60 -6.61
C ILE A 62 -21.01 21.98 -5.88
N THR A 63 -20.71 23.28 -5.75
CA THR A 63 -19.44 23.75 -5.18
C THR A 63 -19.55 25.10 -4.47
N CYS A 64 -18.50 25.47 -3.74
CA CYS A 64 -18.35 26.78 -3.12
C CYS A 64 -17.91 27.86 -4.11
N PRO A 65 -18.17 29.15 -3.81
CA PRO A 65 -17.78 30.27 -4.68
C PRO A 65 -16.26 30.51 -4.73
N GLY A 66 -15.80 31.10 -5.82
CA GLY A 66 -14.43 31.52 -6.08
C GLY A 66 -13.42 30.37 -5.99
N ASP A 67 -12.35 30.60 -5.22
CA ASP A 67 -11.19 29.71 -5.10
C ASP A 67 -11.49 28.39 -4.33
N MET A 68 -12.73 28.22 -3.84
CA MET A 68 -13.17 26.98 -3.20
C MET A 68 -13.81 25.97 -4.16
N GLY A 69 -13.74 26.20 -5.47
CA GLY A 69 -14.07 25.21 -6.49
C GLY A 69 -14.86 25.74 -7.70
N GLU A 70 -15.47 26.93 -7.60
CA GLU A 70 -16.19 27.56 -8.71
C GLU A 70 -15.27 27.79 -9.91
N ASN A 71 -14.11 28.41 -9.66
CA ASN A 71 -13.13 28.73 -10.70
C ASN A 71 -12.66 27.46 -11.44
N GLU A 72 -12.39 26.38 -10.69
CA GLU A 72 -11.94 25.10 -11.23
C GLU A 72 -13.04 24.38 -12.01
N ALA A 73 -14.29 24.42 -11.53
CA ALA A 73 -15.43 23.85 -12.23
C ALA A 73 -15.67 24.54 -13.58
N ILE A 74 -15.73 25.88 -13.58
CA ILE A 74 -15.95 26.68 -14.80
C ILE A 74 -14.82 26.47 -15.80
N SER A 75 -13.55 26.50 -15.34
CA SER A 75 -12.39 26.27 -16.22
C SER A 75 -12.35 24.87 -16.84
N CYS A 76 -13.05 23.89 -16.24
CA CYS A 76 -13.20 22.54 -16.80
C CYS A 76 -14.48 22.38 -17.63
N GLY A 77 -15.22 23.45 -17.88
CA GLY A 77 -16.41 23.47 -18.73
C GLY A 77 -17.72 23.17 -18.01
N PHE A 78 -17.71 22.90 -16.69
CA PHE A 78 -18.92 22.63 -15.93
C PHE A 78 -19.72 23.91 -15.65
N VAL A 79 -21.04 23.77 -15.52
CA VAL A 79 -21.93 24.81 -15.00
C VAL A 79 -22.29 24.45 -13.55
N PRO A 80 -21.53 24.95 -12.55
CA PRO A 80 -21.73 24.58 -11.16
C PRO A 80 -22.98 25.23 -10.53
N ASP A 81 -23.63 24.51 -9.62
CA ASP A 81 -24.58 25.07 -8.65
C ASP A 81 -23.79 25.57 -7.43
N ILE A 82 -23.80 26.89 -7.21
CA ILE A 82 -22.98 27.54 -6.20
C ILE A 82 -23.69 27.55 -4.84
N ILE A 83 -22.94 27.16 -3.79
CA ILE A 83 -23.39 27.23 -2.41
C ILE A 83 -23.39 28.68 -1.92
N ASN A 84 -24.55 29.15 -1.45
CA ASN A 84 -24.68 30.46 -0.84
C ASN A 84 -24.17 30.49 0.61
N GLY A 85 -23.73 31.66 1.07
CA GLY A 85 -23.34 31.88 2.47
C GLY A 85 -21.94 31.38 2.85
N ILE A 86 -21.08 31.15 1.86
CA ILE A 86 -19.64 30.85 2.02
C ILE A 86 -18.86 32.02 1.42
N LYS A 87 -17.77 32.42 2.08
CA LYS A 87 -16.92 33.51 1.60
C LYS A 87 -16.09 33.04 0.40
N SER A 88 -15.91 33.92 -0.60
CA SER A 88 -15.07 33.64 -1.78
C SER A 88 -13.57 33.92 -1.54
N LYS A 89 -13.21 34.62 -0.47
CA LYS A 89 -11.83 34.98 -0.10
C LYS A 89 -11.60 34.83 1.41
N GLU A 90 -10.34 34.60 1.80
CA GLU A 90 -9.91 34.43 3.19
C GLU A 90 -10.69 33.34 3.95
N THR A 91 -10.82 32.19 3.31
CA THR A 91 -11.58 31.05 3.80
C THR A 91 -10.87 30.37 4.97
N THR A 92 -11.67 29.74 5.84
CA THR A 92 -11.22 29.05 7.05
C THR A 92 -11.65 27.59 7.03
N PHE A 93 -11.14 26.80 7.99
CA PHE A 93 -11.60 25.42 8.19
C PHE A 93 -13.13 25.35 8.47
N ALA A 94 -13.69 26.37 9.10
CA ALA A 94 -15.14 26.45 9.37
C ALA A 94 -15.95 26.58 8.07
N ASP A 95 -15.41 27.27 7.06
CA ASP A 95 -16.02 27.35 5.73
C ASP A 95 -16.02 25.99 5.03
N THR A 96 -14.92 25.23 5.12
CA THR A 96 -14.84 23.83 4.63
C THR A 96 -15.88 22.94 5.31
N GLN A 97 -16.00 23.02 6.64
CA GLN A 97 -16.97 22.23 7.40
C GLN A 97 -18.41 22.60 7.04
N LYS A 98 -18.71 23.90 6.90
CA LYS A 98 -20.03 24.39 6.49
C LYS A 98 -20.38 23.92 5.08
N ALA A 99 -19.44 24.00 4.14
CA ALA A 99 -19.61 23.50 2.78
C ALA A 99 -19.97 22.02 2.75
N ALA A 100 -19.22 21.19 3.50
CA ALA A 100 -19.42 19.76 3.53
C ALA A 100 -20.80 19.37 4.06
N ARG A 101 -21.30 20.05 5.12
CA ARG A 101 -22.66 19.85 5.64
C ARG A 101 -23.72 20.23 4.61
N ILE A 102 -23.58 21.38 3.96
CA ILE A 102 -24.54 21.81 2.92
C ILE A 102 -24.57 20.82 1.75
N LEU A 103 -23.44 20.29 1.33
CA LEU A 103 -23.37 19.29 0.25
C LEU A 103 -24.03 17.97 0.65
N GLN A 104 -23.83 17.53 1.90
CA GLN A 104 -24.52 16.37 2.46
C GLN A 104 -26.04 16.59 2.51
N ASP A 105 -26.50 17.73 3.01
CA ASP A 105 -27.94 18.07 3.10
C ASP A 105 -28.59 18.18 1.71
N ARG A 106 -27.83 18.60 0.70
CA ARG A 106 -28.27 18.63 -0.71
C ARG A 106 -28.31 17.24 -1.37
N GLY A 107 -27.89 16.20 -0.66
CA GLY A 107 -27.92 14.81 -1.10
C GLY A 107 -27.05 14.56 -2.32
N VAL A 108 -25.79 15.00 -2.29
CA VAL A 108 -24.82 14.62 -3.33
C VAL A 108 -24.48 13.13 -3.23
N ASP A 109 -24.22 12.48 -4.36
CA ASP A 109 -23.86 11.06 -4.41
C ASP A 109 -22.42 10.80 -3.95
N LEU A 110 -21.55 11.80 -4.12
CA LEU A 110 -20.12 11.75 -3.85
C LEU A 110 -19.59 13.16 -3.57
N LEU A 111 -18.69 13.29 -2.59
CA LEU A 111 -17.95 14.53 -2.32
C LEU A 111 -16.47 14.41 -2.71
N LEU A 112 -16.03 15.25 -3.65
CA LEU A 112 -14.62 15.49 -3.93
C LEU A 112 -14.10 16.64 -3.08
N PHE A 113 -12.92 16.46 -2.49
CA PHE A 113 -12.26 17.58 -1.80
C PHE A 113 -10.77 17.64 -2.14
N ALA A 114 -10.27 18.84 -2.47
CA ALA A 114 -8.85 19.08 -2.75
C ALA A 114 -8.15 19.69 -1.54
N GLY A 115 -7.23 18.94 -0.94
CA GLY A 115 -6.53 19.37 0.27
C GLY A 115 -5.44 18.42 0.73
N GLY A 116 -5.03 18.60 1.99
CA GLY A 116 -4.17 17.69 2.75
C GLY A 116 -4.89 17.08 3.95
N ASP A 117 -4.15 16.43 4.84
CA ASP A 117 -4.72 15.73 6.00
C ASP A 117 -5.61 16.61 6.90
N GLY A 118 -5.22 17.88 7.12
CA GLY A 118 -6.07 18.84 7.85
C GLY A 118 -7.44 19.08 7.19
N THR A 119 -7.50 19.09 5.86
CA THR A 119 -8.77 19.19 5.12
C THR A 119 -9.59 17.91 5.25
N ALA A 120 -8.96 16.74 5.20
CA ALA A 120 -9.64 15.47 5.45
C ALA A 120 -10.24 15.40 6.87
N ARG A 121 -9.52 15.94 7.86
CA ARG A 121 -10.01 16.11 9.23
C ARG A 121 -11.26 16.99 9.27
N ASP A 122 -11.23 18.15 8.60
CA ASP A 122 -12.37 19.06 8.55
C ASP A 122 -13.60 18.41 7.90
N ILE A 123 -13.40 17.66 6.82
CA ILE A 123 -14.48 16.89 6.18
C ILE A 123 -15.06 15.85 7.15
N TYR A 124 -14.21 15.07 7.84
CA TYR A 124 -14.67 14.09 8.82
C TYR A 124 -15.50 14.72 9.96
N VAL A 125 -15.03 15.84 10.53
CA VAL A 125 -15.76 16.58 11.57
C VAL A 125 -17.14 17.05 11.08
N ALA A 126 -17.26 17.36 9.79
CA ALA A 126 -18.48 17.88 9.22
C ALA A 126 -19.54 16.81 8.95
N ILE A 127 -19.15 15.67 8.36
CA ILE A 127 -20.09 14.71 7.76
C ILE A 127 -19.95 13.26 8.27
N GLY A 128 -18.91 12.94 9.04
CA GLY A 128 -18.64 11.57 9.50
C GLY A 128 -18.52 10.58 8.33
N THR A 129 -19.07 9.37 8.47
CA THR A 129 -18.99 8.28 7.47
C THR A 129 -20.21 8.16 6.55
N THR A 130 -21.15 9.09 6.62
CA THR A 130 -22.47 8.97 5.98
C THR A 130 -22.44 9.26 4.47
N LEU A 131 -21.59 10.18 4.02
CA LEU A 131 -21.43 10.56 2.62
C LEU A 131 -20.09 10.02 2.08
N PRO A 132 -20.08 9.27 0.96
CA PRO A 132 -18.84 8.87 0.32
C PRO A 132 -18.02 10.06 -0.15
N VAL A 133 -16.71 10.00 0.09
CA VAL A 133 -15.77 11.06 -0.29
C VAL A 133 -14.59 10.50 -1.09
N ILE A 134 -13.93 11.36 -1.86
CA ILE A 134 -12.60 11.09 -2.42
C ILE A 134 -11.72 12.34 -2.25
N GLY A 135 -10.58 12.16 -1.61
CA GLY A 135 -9.58 13.21 -1.47
C GLY A 135 -8.74 13.38 -2.75
N ILE A 136 -8.64 14.61 -3.25
CA ILE A 136 -7.72 15.02 -4.30
C ILE A 136 -6.44 15.50 -3.60
N PRO A 137 -5.31 14.78 -3.73
CA PRO A 137 -4.11 15.10 -2.97
C PRO A 137 -3.53 16.43 -3.45
N THR A 138 -3.28 17.42 -2.58
CA THR A 138 -2.69 18.72 -3.01
C THR A 138 -1.25 18.97 -2.55
N GLY A 139 -0.77 18.19 -1.57
CA GLY A 139 0.60 18.23 -1.07
C GLY A 139 1.38 16.94 -1.31
N VAL A 140 2.59 16.87 -0.74
CA VAL A 140 3.46 15.68 -0.71
C VAL A 140 3.52 15.02 0.67
N LYS A 141 2.82 15.57 1.67
CA LYS A 141 2.77 15.11 3.06
C LYS A 141 1.34 14.70 3.42
N ILE A 142 0.83 13.70 2.70
CA ILE A 142 -0.51 13.16 2.91
C ILE A 142 -0.37 11.76 3.51
N HIS A 143 -1.07 11.51 4.61
CA HIS A 143 -1.00 10.29 5.39
C HIS A 143 -2.36 9.58 5.49
N SER A 144 -3.46 10.32 5.38
CA SER A 144 -4.81 9.76 5.37
C SER A 144 -5.05 8.91 4.13
N ALA A 145 -5.72 7.76 4.30
CA ALA A 145 -6.00 6.82 3.23
C ALA A 145 -7.19 7.21 2.34
N VAL A 146 -7.79 8.38 2.60
CA VAL A 146 -8.94 8.95 1.87
C VAL A 146 -8.57 9.53 0.51
N PHE A 147 -7.27 9.76 0.26
CA PHE A 147 -6.80 10.40 -0.95
C PHE A 147 -6.56 9.39 -2.09
N ALA A 148 -6.87 9.80 -3.31
CA ALA A 148 -6.47 9.06 -4.51
C ALA A 148 -4.96 9.16 -4.73
N SER A 149 -4.37 8.21 -5.45
CA SER A 149 -2.91 8.19 -5.69
C SER A 149 -2.42 9.34 -6.57
N SER A 150 -3.31 9.95 -7.35
CA SER A 150 -3.07 11.20 -8.06
C SER A 150 -4.39 11.96 -8.30
N PRO A 151 -4.35 13.26 -8.66
CA PRO A 151 -5.55 14.01 -8.96
C PRO A 151 -6.40 13.41 -10.10
N SER A 152 -5.78 12.98 -11.21
CA SER A 152 -6.50 12.30 -12.32
C SER A 152 -7.23 11.05 -11.83
N ARG A 153 -6.56 10.27 -10.95
CA ARG A 153 -7.12 9.03 -10.42
C ARG A 153 -8.28 9.27 -9.45
N ALA A 154 -8.34 10.42 -8.78
CA ALA A 154 -9.53 10.83 -8.03
C ALA A 154 -10.73 11.00 -8.98
N GLY A 155 -10.52 11.65 -10.14
CA GLY A 155 -11.53 11.81 -11.18
C GLY A 155 -11.98 10.48 -11.79
N GLU A 156 -11.03 9.62 -12.15
CA GLU A 156 -11.32 8.27 -12.69
C GLU A 156 -12.13 7.43 -11.70
N LEU A 157 -11.75 7.44 -10.42
CA LEU A 157 -12.48 6.72 -9.37
C LEU A 157 -13.90 7.27 -9.18
N SER A 158 -14.05 8.61 -9.26
CA SER A 158 -15.35 9.26 -9.20
C SER A 158 -16.24 8.82 -10.36
N LEU A 159 -15.70 8.79 -11.59
CA LEU A 159 -16.41 8.32 -12.77
C LEU A 159 -16.87 6.87 -12.62
N LEU A 160 -15.96 5.98 -12.20
CA LEU A 160 -16.27 4.55 -11.99
C LEU A 160 -17.36 4.35 -10.94
N TYR A 161 -17.30 5.11 -9.84
CA TYR A 161 -18.29 5.04 -8.77
C TYR A 161 -19.66 5.56 -9.22
N LEU A 162 -19.71 6.74 -9.87
CA LEU A 162 -20.95 7.32 -10.37
C LEU A 162 -21.61 6.42 -11.42
N GLN A 163 -20.83 5.83 -12.33
CA GLN A 163 -21.31 4.85 -13.30
C GLN A 163 -21.63 3.47 -12.70
N LYS A 164 -21.59 3.32 -11.37
CA LYS A 164 -21.89 2.06 -10.65
C LYS A 164 -20.98 0.88 -11.01
N LYS A 165 -19.79 1.15 -11.58
CA LYS A 165 -18.76 0.14 -11.88
C LYS A 165 -17.96 -0.22 -10.63
N VAL A 166 -17.92 0.66 -9.64
CA VAL A 166 -17.39 0.41 -8.29
C VAL A 166 -18.53 0.58 -7.30
N LEU A 167 -18.95 -0.51 -6.68
CA LEU A 167 -20.05 -0.51 -5.70
C LEU A 167 -19.55 -0.62 -4.25
N LYS A 168 -18.33 -1.14 -4.06
CA LYS A 168 -17.77 -1.37 -2.74
C LYS A 168 -17.31 -0.05 -2.13
N LEU A 169 -17.91 0.32 -1.01
CA LEU A 169 -17.43 1.38 -0.14
C LEU A 169 -16.55 0.79 0.96
N ARG A 170 -15.57 1.57 1.42
CA ARG A 170 -14.69 1.19 2.52
C ARG A 170 -14.47 2.38 3.45
N GLU A 171 -14.49 2.12 4.74
CA GLU A 171 -14.02 3.06 5.75
C GLU A 171 -12.50 3.06 5.80
N VAL A 172 -11.91 4.24 5.71
CA VAL A 172 -10.46 4.42 5.68
C VAL A 172 -10.04 5.52 6.65
N GLU A 173 -8.83 5.37 7.16
CA GLU A 173 -8.28 6.19 8.24
C GLU A 173 -8.03 7.63 7.77
N VAL A 174 -8.53 8.57 8.59
CA VAL A 174 -8.11 9.98 8.58
C VAL A 174 -7.06 10.14 9.66
N MET A 175 -5.86 10.56 9.27
CA MET A 175 -4.72 10.70 10.15
C MET A 175 -4.52 12.17 10.51
N ASP A 176 -4.27 12.47 11.77
CA ASP A 176 -3.80 13.78 12.21
C ASP A 176 -2.30 13.73 12.45
N ILE A 177 -1.59 14.71 11.91
CA ILE A 177 -0.15 14.85 12.13
C ILE A 177 0.00 16.01 13.09
N ASP A 178 0.63 15.76 14.24
CA ASP A 178 1.05 16.83 15.12
C ASP A 178 2.13 17.65 14.40
N GLU A 179 1.72 18.73 13.73
CA GLU A 179 2.61 19.58 12.95
C GLU A 179 3.68 20.28 13.82
N GLN A 180 3.44 20.46 15.13
CA GLN A 180 4.44 20.99 16.06
C GLN A 180 5.51 19.92 16.37
N ALA A 181 5.09 18.69 16.69
CA ALA A 181 6.02 17.56 16.85
C ALA A 181 6.79 17.28 15.55
N PHE A 182 6.10 17.35 14.40
CA PHE A 182 6.71 17.17 13.08
C PHE A 182 7.71 18.29 12.76
N ARG A 183 7.46 19.52 13.23
CA ARG A 183 8.43 20.63 13.19
C ARG A 183 9.71 20.33 13.94
N ASN A 184 9.61 19.64 15.07
CA ASN A 184 10.73 19.17 15.86
C ASN A 184 11.33 17.83 15.37
N GLY A 185 10.91 17.34 14.19
CA GLY A 185 11.46 16.11 13.58
C GLY A 185 10.81 14.82 14.09
N ILE A 186 9.81 14.91 14.95
CA ILE A 186 9.11 13.75 15.53
C ILE A 186 7.82 13.51 14.74
N VAL A 187 7.74 12.37 14.04
CA VAL A 187 6.52 11.99 13.32
C VAL A 187 5.57 11.25 14.26
N LYS A 188 4.63 11.98 14.87
CA LYS A 188 3.48 11.40 15.57
C LYS A 188 2.23 11.60 14.72
N ALA A 189 1.87 10.58 13.95
CA ALA A 189 0.57 10.50 13.28
C ALA A 189 -0.39 9.74 14.20
N ARG A 190 -1.51 10.36 14.56
CA ARG A 190 -2.58 9.73 15.36
C ARG A 190 -3.80 9.50 14.48
N LEU A 191 -4.47 8.37 14.69
CA LEU A 191 -5.78 8.14 14.07
C LEU A 191 -6.76 9.19 14.60
N PHE A 192 -7.36 9.96 13.70
CA PHE A 192 -8.36 10.98 14.04
C PHE A 192 -9.79 10.45 13.88
N GLY A 193 -10.01 9.63 12.86
CA GLY A 193 -11.32 9.08 12.55
C GLY A 193 -11.34 8.33 11.23
N TYR A 194 -12.53 8.15 10.68
CA TYR A 194 -12.74 7.38 9.45
C TYR A 194 -13.67 8.11 8.49
N LEU A 195 -13.34 8.06 7.21
CA LEU A 195 -14.21 8.51 6.12
C LEU A 195 -14.51 7.34 5.20
N LYS A 196 -15.67 7.38 4.54
CA LYS A 196 -16.11 6.33 3.63
C LYS A 196 -15.73 6.70 2.21
N ILE A 197 -15.02 5.82 1.50
CA ILE A 197 -14.58 6.05 0.11
C ILE A 197 -15.01 4.90 -0.82
N PRO A 198 -15.27 5.18 -2.11
CA PRO A 198 -15.31 4.14 -3.14
C PRO A 198 -13.98 3.40 -3.22
N TYR A 199 -14.01 2.06 -3.20
CA TYR A 199 -12.79 1.26 -3.14
C TYR A 199 -12.45 0.60 -4.49
N GLU A 200 -11.41 1.12 -5.15
CA GLU A 200 -10.74 0.51 -6.29
C GLU A 200 -9.23 0.49 -6.01
N ARG A 201 -8.63 -0.70 -5.93
CA ARG A 201 -7.24 -0.90 -5.51
C ARG A 201 -6.25 -0.12 -6.37
N ARG A 202 -6.57 0.08 -7.65
CA ARG A 202 -5.70 0.83 -8.56
C ARG A 202 -5.71 2.33 -8.24
N CYS A 203 -6.86 2.91 -7.89
CA CYS A 203 -7.05 4.37 -7.86
C CYS A 203 -6.74 5.06 -6.53
N ILE A 204 -6.68 4.32 -5.43
CA ILE A 204 -6.46 4.88 -4.09
C ILE A 204 -4.96 5.01 -3.80
N GLN A 205 -4.57 6.07 -3.07
CA GLN A 205 -3.23 6.19 -2.54
C GLN A 205 -3.00 5.08 -1.52
N GLY A 206 -2.09 4.15 -1.84
CA GLY A 206 -1.53 3.29 -0.79
C GLY A 206 -0.95 4.18 0.30
N ARG A 207 -1.16 3.84 1.57
CA ARG A 207 -0.53 4.50 2.72
C ARG A 207 0.89 4.89 2.33
N LYS A 208 1.34 6.11 2.68
CA LYS A 208 2.75 6.24 3.01
C LYS A 208 2.98 5.18 4.06
N LEU A 209 3.65 4.11 3.68
CA LEU A 209 4.14 3.12 4.60
C LEU A 209 4.93 3.94 5.61
N GLY A 210 4.35 4.19 6.79
CA GLY A 210 5.17 4.44 7.97
C GLY A 210 6.21 3.35 7.91
N SER A 211 7.49 3.75 7.89
CA SER A 211 8.67 2.92 7.67
C SER A 211 8.31 1.45 7.48
N LEU A 212 8.44 0.93 6.24
CA LEU A 212 8.29 -0.51 5.93
C LEU A 212 8.66 -1.30 7.19
N PRO A 213 7.78 -2.18 7.72
CA PRO A 213 8.15 -3.01 8.86
C PRO A 213 9.54 -3.53 8.55
N SER A 214 10.48 -3.37 9.49
CA SER A 214 11.87 -3.71 9.21
C SER A 214 11.89 -5.11 8.61
N GLU A 215 12.81 -5.37 7.70
CA GLU A 215 12.93 -6.68 7.05
C GLU A 215 12.89 -7.81 8.10
N GLU A 216 13.44 -7.55 9.28
CA GLU A 216 13.39 -8.40 10.47
C GLU A 216 11.97 -8.68 11.00
N ILE A 217 11.08 -7.69 11.08
CA ILE A 217 9.68 -7.90 11.52
C ILE A 217 8.95 -8.83 10.55
N ILE A 218 9.12 -8.63 9.24
CA ILE A 218 8.49 -9.48 8.22
C ILE A 218 9.06 -10.89 8.31
N GLN A 219 10.38 -11.03 8.47
CA GLN A 219 11.03 -12.33 8.68
C GLN A 219 10.50 -13.05 9.92
N LYS A 220 10.27 -12.34 11.03
CA LYS A 220 9.66 -12.92 12.25
C LYS A 220 8.22 -13.37 12.02
N ALA A 221 7.43 -12.60 11.27
CA ALA A 221 6.05 -12.96 10.95
C ALA A 221 5.95 -14.19 10.03
N ILE A 222 6.83 -14.27 9.02
CA ILE A 222 7.00 -15.47 8.18
C ILE A 222 7.42 -16.66 9.05
N ALA A 223 8.38 -16.45 9.96
CA ALA A 223 8.86 -17.50 10.84
C ALA A 223 7.75 -18.07 11.72
N GLU A 224 6.90 -17.22 12.31
CA GLU A 224 5.74 -17.64 13.11
C GLU A 224 4.79 -18.54 12.30
N ASP A 225 4.44 -18.10 11.10
CA ASP A 225 3.52 -18.83 10.21
C ASP A 225 4.08 -20.20 9.81
N ILE A 226 5.38 -20.28 9.53
CA ILE A 226 6.03 -21.55 9.20
C ILE A 226 6.11 -22.47 10.41
N THR A 227 6.50 -21.98 11.59
CA THR A 227 6.65 -22.82 12.78
C THR A 227 5.31 -23.29 13.34
N GLU A 228 4.23 -22.51 13.18
CA GLU A 228 2.86 -22.91 13.49
C GLU A 228 2.39 -24.06 12.59
N GLY A 229 2.78 -24.06 11.31
CA GLY A 229 2.46 -25.12 10.35
C GLY A 229 3.37 -26.35 10.37
N MET A 230 4.37 -26.40 11.27
CA MET A 230 5.29 -27.54 11.36
C MET A 230 4.63 -28.77 12.00
N ASN A 231 4.78 -29.93 11.35
CA ASN A 231 4.29 -31.23 11.81
C ASN A 231 5.48 -32.14 12.14
N ASN A 232 5.41 -32.82 13.30
CA ASN A 232 6.41 -33.77 13.78
C ASN A 232 6.62 -35.02 12.90
N ASP A 233 5.74 -35.28 11.93
CA ASP A 233 5.85 -36.38 10.95
C ASP A 233 6.81 -36.07 9.80
N PHE A 234 7.24 -34.82 9.66
CA PHE A 234 8.08 -34.37 8.55
C PHE A 234 9.48 -33.95 9.02
N LEU A 235 10.47 -34.35 8.22
CA LEU A 235 11.78 -33.74 8.17
C LEU A 235 11.68 -32.39 7.45
N TYR A 236 12.23 -31.34 8.03
CA TYR A 236 12.32 -30.02 7.42
C TYR A 236 13.75 -29.73 7.00
N ILE A 237 13.98 -29.64 5.70
CA ILE A 237 15.22 -29.16 5.12
C ILE A 237 15.12 -27.64 5.03
N ILE A 238 16.05 -26.92 5.65
CA ILE A 238 16.07 -25.47 5.73
C ILE A 238 17.18 -24.97 4.81
N GLY A 239 16.79 -24.33 3.71
CA GLY A 239 17.72 -23.73 2.76
C GLY A 239 18.43 -22.49 3.31
N PRO A 240 19.44 -21.99 2.59
CA PRO A 240 20.25 -20.87 3.05
C PRO A 240 19.48 -19.54 3.02
N GLY A 241 19.93 -18.59 3.84
CA GLY A 241 19.49 -17.20 3.80
C GLY A 241 18.98 -16.62 5.12
N THR A 242 18.87 -15.30 5.15
CA THR A 242 18.42 -14.57 6.35
C THR A 242 16.95 -14.81 6.69
N THR A 243 16.11 -15.07 5.68
CA THR A 243 14.68 -15.35 5.87
C THR A 243 14.45 -16.74 6.48
N THR A 244 15.22 -17.74 6.07
CA THR A 244 15.15 -19.10 6.65
C THR A 244 15.78 -19.14 8.03
N ARG A 245 16.85 -18.37 8.27
CA ARG A 245 17.44 -18.18 9.61
C ARG A 245 16.41 -17.70 10.65
N ALA A 246 15.47 -16.83 10.28
CA ALA A 246 14.46 -16.35 11.19
C ALA A 246 13.55 -17.49 11.73
N ILE A 247 13.32 -18.54 10.93
CA ILE A 247 12.59 -19.74 11.35
C ILE A 247 13.36 -20.48 12.44
N MET A 248 14.66 -20.70 12.21
CA MET A 248 15.54 -21.37 13.18
C MET A 248 15.63 -20.59 14.49
N GLN A 249 15.79 -19.27 14.41
CA GLN A 249 15.77 -18.38 15.58
C GLN A 249 14.46 -18.45 16.34
N ARG A 250 13.32 -18.52 15.63
CA ARG A 250 11.99 -18.65 16.24
C ARG A 250 11.79 -19.98 16.97
N LEU A 251 12.42 -21.05 16.50
CA LEU A 251 12.45 -22.36 17.15
C LEU A 251 13.48 -22.45 18.29
N GLY A 252 14.35 -21.44 18.46
CA GLY A 252 15.45 -21.50 19.42
C GLY A 252 16.58 -22.45 19.01
N LEU A 253 16.74 -22.70 17.70
CA LEU A 253 17.69 -23.67 17.16
C LEU A 253 18.91 -22.99 16.53
N SER A 254 20.05 -23.68 16.59
CA SER A 254 21.27 -23.32 15.85
C SER A 254 21.04 -23.42 14.34
N CYS A 255 21.70 -22.57 13.56
CA CYS A 255 21.57 -22.58 12.10
C CYS A 255 22.81 -22.06 11.38
N THR A 256 22.92 -22.42 10.11
CA THR A 256 23.90 -21.88 9.17
C THR A 256 23.26 -20.84 8.25
N LEU A 257 24.02 -19.82 7.84
CA LEU A 257 23.50 -18.77 6.96
C LEU A 257 23.53 -19.18 5.48
N LEU A 258 24.59 -19.88 5.07
CA LEU A 258 24.87 -20.26 3.68
C LEU A 258 24.76 -21.76 3.44
N GLY A 259 24.59 -22.54 4.51
CA GLY A 259 24.46 -23.99 4.45
C GLY A 259 23.00 -24.43 4.37
N ILE A 260 22.82 -25.75 4.40
CA ILE A 260 21.50 -26.38 4.43
C ILE A 260 21.39 -27.19 5.71
N ASP A 261 20.43 -26.82 6.55
CA ASP A 261 20.23 -27.46 7.83
C ASP A 261 19.04 -28.42 7.77
N ALA A 262 18.98 -29.37 8.70
CA ALA A 262 17.89 -30.32 8.83
C ALA A 262 17.30 -30.27 10.24
N VAL A 263 15.98 -30.12 10.30
CA VAL A 263 15.19 -30.08 11.54
C VAL A 263 14.15 -31.19 11.52
N TYR A 264 14.07 -31.97 12.59
CA TYR A 264 13.05 -32.99 12.77
C TYR A 264 12.52 -32.92 14.20
N LYS A 265 11.19 -32.95 14.37
CA LYS A 265 10.53 -32.81 15.68
C LYS A 265 11.01 -31.59 16.49
N LYS A 266 11.25 -30.47 15.78
CA LYS A 266 11.78 -29.21 16.34
C LYS A 266 13.18 -29.32 16.96
N GLU A 267 13.96 -30.31 16.56
CA GLU A 267 15.37 -30.46 16.93
C GLU A 267 16.25 -30.44 15.69
N VAL A 268 17.46 -29.90 15.82
CA VAL A 268 18.46 -29.93 14.74
C VAL A 268 19.05 -31.32 14.67
N ILE A 269 18.90 -31.98 13.53
CA ILE A 269 19.52 -33.28 13.26
C ILE A 269 20.76 -33.19 12.36
N GLY A 270 21.01 -32.01 11.79
CA GLY A 270 22.18 -31.72 10.97
C GLY A 270 22.29 -30.25 10.61
N LEU A 271 23.52 -29.75 10.55
CA LEU A 271 23.87 -28.39 10.13
C LEU A 271 24.81 -28.45 8.94
N ASP A 272 24.68 -27.50 8.01
CA ASP A 272 25.55 -27.37 6.83
C ASP A 272 25.77 -28.67 6.05
N LEU A 273 24.67 -29.37 5.78
CA LEU A 273 24.68 -30.70 5.22
C LEU A 273 25.09 -30.72 3.75
N SER A 274 25.93 -31.69 3.41
CA SER A 274 26.25 -32.04 2.02
C SER A 274 25.07 -32.76 1.34
N GLU A 275 25.09 -32.81 0.01
CA GLU A 275 24.11 -33.57 -0.79
C GLU A 275 23.98 -35.02 -0.30
N ARG A 276 25.11 -35.71 -0.07
CA ARG A 276 25.13 -37.11 0.35
C ARG A 276 24.43 -37.31 1.70
N GLU A 277 24.55 -36.35 2.61
CA GLU A 277 23.88 -36.40 3.92
C GLU A 277 22.39 -36.09 3.78
N LEU A 278 22.02 -35.07 3.00
CA LEU A 278 20.63 -34.76 2.69
C LEU A 278 19.92 -35.98 2.08
N LEU A 279 20.53 -36.65 1.09
CA LEU A 279 20.00 -37.86 0.47
C LEU A 279 19.76 -39.00 1.48
N LYS A 280 20.65 -39.19 2.46
CA LYS A 280 20.45 -40.20 3.51
C LYS A 280 19.23 -39.89 4.37
N LEU A 281 18.97 -38.62 4.66
CA LEU A 281 17.84 -38.18 5.48
C LEU A 281 16.51 -38.29 4.72
N VAL A 282 16.43 -37.74 3.50
CA VAL A 282 15.19 -37.72 2.71
C VAL A 282 14.77 -39.09 2.17
N ASN A 283 15.68 -40.07 2.18
CA ASN A 283 15.33 -41.46 1.85
C ASN A 283 14.70 -42.22 3.02
N LYS A 284 14.88 -41.76 4.26
CA LYS A 284 14.32 -42.40 5.46
C LYS A 284 13.00 -41.77 5.87
N GLU A 285 12.91 -40.45 5.78
CA GLU A 285 11.81 -39.67 6.31
C GLU A 285 11.05 -38.92 5.21
N LYS A 286 9.76 -38.66 5.44
CA LYS A 286 9.01 -37.70 4.59
C LYS A 286 9.59 -36.31 4.83
N ALA A 287 9.96 -35.61 3.76
CA ALA A 287 10.63 -34.31 3.86
C ALA A 287 9.80 -33.17 3.27
N LYS A 288 9.91 -32.00 3.90
CA LYS A 288 9.54 -30.69 3.33
C LYS A 288 10.79 -29.85 3.19
N LEU A 289 10.86 -29.05 2.14
CA LEU A 289 11.96 -28.12 1.89
C LEU A 289 11.47 -26.70 2.03
N ILE A 290 12.09 -25.93 2.92
CA ILE A 290 11.82 -24.50 3.07
C ILE A 290 12.96 -23.71 2.44
N ILE A 291 12.63 -22.83 1.49
CA ILE A 291 13.65 -22.10 0.73
C ILE A 291 13.25 -20.67 0.43
N THR A 292 14.24 -19.79 0.27
CA THR A 292 14.02 -18.38 -0.06
C THR A 292 14.81 -18.00 -1.32
N PRO A 293 14.27 -17.12 -2.18
CA PRO A 293 15.01 -16.66 -3.34
C PRO A 293 16.19 -15.77 -2.95
N ILE A 294 17.23 -15.81 -3.78
CA ILE A 294 18.33 -14.84 -3.74
C ILE A 294 17.79 -13.45 -4.08
N GLY A 295 17.96 -12.50 -3.15
CA GLY A 295 17.50 -11.12 -3.32
C GLY A 295 18.05 -10.47 -4.59
N GLY A 296 17.19 -9.79 -5.34
CA GLY A 296 17.54 -9.12 -6.61
C GLY A 296 17.77 -10.03 -7.82
N GLN A 297 18.00 -11.34 -7.63
CA GLN A 297 18.25 -12.28 -8.74
C GLN A 297 17.09 -13.26 -8.97
N GLY A 298 16.35 -13.63 -7.93
CA GLY A 298 15.16 -14.48 -8.06
C GLY A 298 15.43 -15.99 -8.14
N TYR A 299 16.69 -16.44 -8.10
CA TYR A 299 17.01 -17.87 -8.06
C TYR A 299 16.53 -18.50 -6.76
N ILE A 300 15.75 -19.59 -6.87
CA ILE A 300 15.36 -20.45 -5.74
C ILE A 300 16.16 -21.76 -5.70
N PHE A 301 16.67 -22.24 -6.83
CA PHE A 301 17.51 -23.45 -6.93
C PHE A 301 18.71 -23.21 -7.84
N GLY A 302 19.79 -23.94 -7.58
CA GLY A 302 21.03 -23.91 -8.35
C GLY A 302 22.07 -23.02 -7.70
N ARG A 303 21.86 -21.71 -7.77
CA ARG A 303 22.82 -20.74 -7.24
C ARG A 303 22.76 -20.70 -5.72
N GLY A 304 23.91 -20.86 -5.07
CA GLY A 304 24.06 -20.71 -3.62
C GLY A 304 23.46 -21.84 -2.78
N ASN A 305 22.96 -22.91 -3.39
CA ASN A 305 22.34 -24.04 -2.69
C ASN A 305 22.48 -25.37 -3.47
N GLN A 306 23.63 -25.58 -4.11
CA GLN A 306 23.91 -26.73 -4.98
C GLN A 306 23.79 -28.09 -4.27
N GLN A 307 23.84 -28.12 -2.94
CA GLN A 307 23.58 -29.32 -2.14
C GLN A 307 22.14 -29.85 -2.34
N LEU A 308 21.19 -29.00 -2.78
CA LEU A 308 19.86 -29.39 -3.25
C LEU A 308 19.94 -29.89 -4.68
N SER A 309 20.56 -31.04 -4.87
CA SER A 309 20.67 -31.65 -6.19
C SER A 309 19.30 -32.08 -6.73
N PRO A 310 19.19 -32.36 -8.05
CA PRO A 310 17.97 -32.89 -8.64
C PRO A 310 17.42 -34.12 -7.90
N GLN A 311 18.31 -34.98 -7.40
CA GLN A 311 17.92 -36.18 -6.65
C GLN A 311 17.27 -35.82 -5.32
N VAL A 312 17.83 -34.86 -4.57
CA VAL A 312 17.25 -34.37 -3.30
C VAL A 312 15.88 -33.73 -3.54
N ILE A 313 15.79 -32.84 -4.53
CA ILE A 313 14.55 -32.11 -4.84
C ILE A 313 13.43 -33.09 -5.25
N ARG A 314 13.73 -34.06 -6.12
CA ARG A 314 12.75 -35.08 -6.54
C ARG A 314 12.26 -35.94 -5.37
N LYS A 315 13.13 -36.25 -4.40
CA LYS A 315 12.74 -37.00 -3.19
C LYS A 315 11.83 -36.20 -2.28
N VAL A 316 12.06 -34.90 -2.14
CA VAL A 316 11.15 -34.00 -1.39
C VAL A 316 9.79 -33.86 -2.10
N LYS A 317 9.80 -33.81 -3.44
CA LYS A 317 8.66 -33.53 -4.32
C LYS A 317 8.21 -32.07 -4.30
N ARG A 318 7.69 -31.61 -5.43
CA ARG A 318 7.33 -30.19 -5.65
C ARG A 318 6.31 -29.66 -4.65
N GLU A 319 5.30 -30.45 -4.32
CA GLU A 319 4.21 -30.10 -3.41
C GLU A 319 4.67 -29.88 -1.96
N ASN A 320 5.85 -30.38 -1.60
CA ASN A 320 6.44 -30.22 -0.27
C ASN A 320 7.50 -29.11 -0.22
N ILE A 321 7.67 -28.35 -1.30
CA ILE A 321 8.56 -27.18 -1.35
C ILE A 321 7.78 -25.95 -0.90
N ILE A 322 8.22 -25.37 0.20
CA ILE A 322 7.67 -24.14 0.79
C ILE A 322 8.62 -23.00 0.45
N ILE A 323 8.17 -22.09 -0.41
CA ILE A 323 8.95 -20.90 -0.78
C ILE A 323 8.55 -19.76 0.15
N ILE A 324 9.55 -19.12 0.77
CA ILE A 324 9.36 -17.99 1.67
C ILE A 324 10.14 -16.77 1.15
N ALA A 325 9.53 -15.60 1.17
CA ALA A 325 10.21 -14.36 0.79
C ALA A 325 9.51 -13.15 1.39
N THR A 326 10.26 -12.17 1.84
CA THR A 326 9.68 -10.89 2.20
C THR A 326 9.13 -10.18 0.96
N TYR A 327 8.15 -9.29 1.17
CA TYR A 327 7.59 -8.50 0.07
C TYR A 327 8.67 -7.70 -0.66
N ASN A 328 9.69 -7.20 0.06
CA ASN A 328 10.81 -6.47 -0.52
C ASN A 328 11.62 -7.34 -1.49
N LYS A 329 11.90 -8.60 -1.15
CA LYS A 329 12.59 -9.53 -2.06
C LYS A 329 11.80 -9.74 -3.34
N ILE A 330 10.48 -9.93 -3.26
CA ILE A 330 9.63 -10.12 -4.44
C ILE A 330 9.57 -8.85 -5.29
N VAL A 331 9.37 -7.69 -4.68
CA VAL A 331 9.34 -6.39 -5.38
C VAL A 331 10.67 -6.09 -6.06
N SER A 332 11.79 -6.48 -5.45
CA SER A 332 13.14 -6.28 -6.01
C SER A 332 13.33 -6.97 -7.37
N LEU A 333 12.54 -7.99 -7.68
CA LEU A 333 12.56 -8.70 -8.96
C LEU A 333 11.98 -7.87 -10.11
N LYS A 334 11.30 -6.75 -9.82
CA LYS A 334 10.69 -5.84 -10.81
C LYS A 334 9.78 -6.56 -11.82
N GLY A 335 9.08 -7.61 -11.37
CA GLY A 335 8.18 -8.42 -12.19
C GLY A 335 8.86 -9.59 -12.94
N SER A 336 10.18 -9.75 -12.80
CA SER A 336 10.90 -10.92 -13.29
C SER A 336 10.46 -12.19 -12.56
N PRO A 337 10.35 -13.35 -13.22
CA PRO A 337 9.99 -14.59 -12.56
C PRO A 337 11.05 -15.04 -11.55
N LEU A 338 10.67 -15.94 -10.64
CA LEU A 338 11.65 -16.75 -9.91
C LEU A 338 12.34 -17.71 -10.89
N LEU A 339 13.60 -18.02 -10.60
CA LEU A 339 14.47 -18.80 -11.47
C LEU A 339 14.87 -20.13 -10.81
N VAL A 340 14.88 -21.20 -11.59
CA VAL A 340 15.43 -22.50 -11.21
C VAL A 340 16.52 -22.89 -12.19
N ASP A 341 17.63 -23.39 -11.68
CA ASP A 341 18.78 -23.85 -12.47
C ASP A 341 19.38 -25.07 -11.76
N THR A 342 18.66 -26.19 -11.78
CA THR A 342 19.05 -27.39 -11.01
C THR A 342 20.17 -28.20 -11.70
N GLY A 343 20.52 -27.85 -12.95
CA GLY A 343 21.38 -28.67 -13.81
C GLY A 343 20.68 -29.86 -14.46
N ASP A 344 19.38 -30.07 -14.20
CA ASP A 344 18.51 -31.06 -14.84
C ASP A 344 17.32 -30.36 -15.51
N LEU A 345 17.38 -30.23 -16.84
CA LEU A 345 16.34 -29.58 -17.65
C LEU A 345 14.94 -30.21 -17.49
N SER A 346 14.85 -31.51 -17.20
CA SER A 346 13.57 -32.17 -16.95
C SER A 346 12.99 -31.67 -15.64
N LEU A 347 13.81 -31.61 -14.58
CA LEU A 347 13.38 -31.11 -13.28
C LEU A 347 13.04 -29.62 -13.33
N ASP A 348 13.83 -28.83 -14.04
CA ASP A 348 13.60 -27.39 -14.21
C ASP A 348 12.24 -27.09 -14.88
N ARG A 349 11.85 -27.92 -15.86
CA ARG A 349 10.50 -27.91 -16.44
C ARG A 349 9.43 -28.31 -15.44
N GLU A 350 9.67 -29.38 -14.68
CA GLU A 350 8.77 -29.86 -13.62
C GLU A 350 8.58 -28.85 -12.50
N LEU A 351 9.52 -27.93 -12.25
CA LEU A 351 9.46 -26.87 -11.24
C LEU A 351 8.87 -25.54 -11.76
N SER A 352 8.74 -25.38 -13.08
CA SER A 352 8.19 -24.17 -13.70
C SER A 352 6.69 -23.99 -13.52
N GLY A 353 6.19 -22.77 -13.73
CA GLY A 353 4.76 -22.45 -13.65
C GLY A 353 4.45 -21.47 -12.54
N TYR A 354 3.39 -21.69 -11.77
CA TYR A 354 3.01 -20.83 -10.66
C TYR A 354 3.19 -21.55 -9.33
N VAL A 355 3.66 -20.81 -8.32
CA VAL A 355 3.89 -21.29 -6.96
C VAL A 355 3.33 -20.29 -5.96
N GLN A 356 3.00 -20.77 -4.77
CA GLN A 356 2.66 -19.90 -3.64
C GLN A 356 3.92 -19.59 -2.85
N ILE A 357 4.08 -18.32 -2.48
CA ILE A 357 5.16 -17.83 -1.63
C ILE A 357 4.56 -17.34 -0.32
N VAL A 358 5.14 -17.76 0.80
CA VAL A 358 4.87 -17.20 2.13
C VAL A 358 5.49 -15.81 2.24
N THR A 359 4.65 -14.78 2.35
CA THR A 359 5.11 -13.38 2.35
C THR A 359 4.91 -12.67 3.68
N ASN A 360 4.04 -13.19 4.54
CA ASN A 360 3.75 -12.68 5.87
C ASN A 360 2.96 -13.73 6.68
N TYR A 361 2.60 -13.41 7.93
CA TYR A 361 1.73 -14.24 8.75
C TYR A 361 0.35 -14.44 8.10
N HIS A 362 -0.03 -15.69 7.82
CA HIS A 362 -1.24 -16.07 7.06
C HIS A 362 -1.38 -15.41 5.68
N GLU A 363 -0.29 -14.91 5.10
CA GLU A 363 -0.29 -14.26 3.80
C GLU A 363 0.52 -15.07 2.78
N ARG A 364 -0.10 -15.32 1.62
CA ARG A 364 0.51 -16.02 0.49
C ARG A 364 0.38 -15.19 -0.78
N THR A 365 1.44 -15.17 -1.58
CA THR A 365 1.45 -14.54 -2.91
C THR A 365 1.71 -15.59 -3.98
N VAL A 366 0.89 -15.61 -5.05
CA VAL A 366 1.15 -16.45 -6.21
C VAL A 366 2.19 -15.77 -7.11
N TYR A 367 3.22 -16.50 -7.50
CA TYR A 367 4.30 -15.97 -8.33
C TYR A 367 4.75 -16.96 -9.40
N ARG A 368 5.31 -16.44 -10.50
CA ARG A 368 5.75 -17.25 -11.65
C ARG A 368 7.18 -17.74 -11.44
N VAL A 369 7.43 -18.99 -11.80
CA VAL A 369 8.74 -19.66 -11.85
C VAL A 369 9.08 -20.03 -13.30
N LYS A 370 10.35 -19.85 -13.69
CA LYS A 370 10.95 -20.27 -14.96
C LYS A 370 12.35 -20.83 -14.72
N PHE A 371 12.92 -21.48 -15.73
CA PHE A 371 14.34 -21.82 -15.84
C PHE A 371 14.95 -21.11 -17.04
#